data_AF-Q1MER1-F1
#
_entry.id   AF-Q1MER1-F1
#
_cell.length_a   1.000
_cell.length_b   1.000
_cell.length_c   1.000
_cell.angle_alpha   90.00
_cell.angle_beta   90.00
_cell.angle_gamma   90.00
#
_symmetry.space_group_name_H-M   'P 1'
#
loop_
_entity.id
_entity.type
_entity.pdbx_description
1 polymer ?
#
loop_
_entity_poly.entity_id
_entity_poly.type
_entity_poly.pdbx_seq_one_letter_code
_entity_poly.pdbx_strand_id
1 'polypeptide(L)' 'MGEFVTSDNRLGTYLKDRRVRLDPAALGFAGERRRTPGLRREEVAGRANISPTWYTWLEQGRGGAPSADVLDRISRADAD' A
#
# COMPACT_ATOMS: atom_id res chain seq x y z
N MET A 1 -32.37 -1.93 -3.93
CA MET A 1 -31.11 -1.85 -4.70
C MET A 1 -30.56 -0.47 -4.48
N GLY A 2 -29.66 -0.31 -3.51
CA GLY A 2 -29.02 0.98 -3.23
C GLY A 2 -27.84 1.16 -4.17
N GLU A 3 -27.84 2.27 -4.89
CA GLU A 3 -26.80 2.68 -5.81
C GLU A 3 -25.51 2.93 -5.00
N PHE A 4 -24.61 1.93 -4.97
CA PHE A 4 -23.27 2.12 -4.46
C PHE A 4 -22.52 2.95 -5.49
N VAL A 5 -22.46 4.26 -5.28
CA VAL A 5 -21.34 5.04 -5.80
C VAL A 5 -20.10 4.42 -5.17
N THR A 6 -19.45 3.51 -5.89
CA THR A 6 -18.07 3.16 -5.59
C THR A 6 -17.32 4.46 -5.79
N SER A 7 -17.08 5.18 -4.70
CA SER A 7 -16.07 6.24 -4.68
C SER A 7 -14.85 5.61 -5.32
N ASP A 8 -14.51 6.11 -6.51
CA ASP A 8 -13.40 5.63 -7.31
C ASP A 8 -12.15 5.65 -6.41
N ASN A 9 -11.76 4.48 -5.90
CA ASN A 9 -10.70 4.33 -4.91
C ASN A 9 -9.36 4.43 -5.63
N ARG A 10 -9.12 5.60 -6.24
CA ARG A 10 -7.94 5.91 -7.03
C ARG A 10 -6.68 5.77 -6.19
N LEU A 11 -6.74 6.25 -4.95
CA LEU A 11 -5.63 6.12 -4.01
C LEU A 11 -5.32 4.65 -3.74
N GLY A 12 -6.29 3.85 -3.31
CA GLY A 12 -6.04 2.45 -3.00
C GLY A 12 -5.61 1.63 -4.21
N THR A 13 -6.12 1.96 -5.39
CA THR A 13 -5.69 1.36 -6.66
C THR A 13 -4.23 1.71 -6.96
N TYR A 14 -3.86 2.98 -6.83
CA TYR A 14 -2.50 3.46 -7.00
C TYR A 14 -1.52 2.80 -6.02
N LEU A 15 -1.86 2.74 -4.74
CA LEU A 15 -1.02 2.13 -3.70
C LEU A 15 -0.78 0.63 -4.00
N LYS A 16 -1.85 -0.11 -4.31
CA LYS A 16 -1.74 -1.52 -4.67
C LYS A 16 -0.84 -1.72 -5.89
N ASP A 17 -1.01 -0.89 -6.92
CA ASP A 17 -0.27 -0.96 -8.18
C ASP A 17 1.23 -0.60 -7.99
N ARG A 18 1.57 0.40 -7.17
CA ARG A 18 2.96 0.67 -6.79
C ARG A 18 3.57 -0.50 -6.02
N ARG A 19 2.90 -0.97 -4.96
CA ARG A 19 3.41 -2.04 -4.09
C ARG A 19 3.74 -3.33 -4.84
N VAL A 20 2.88 -3.75 -5.78
CA VAL A 20 3.08 -5.02 -6.50
C VAL A 20 4.21 -4.98 -7.53
N ARG A 21 4.68 -3.78 -7.93
CA ARG A 21 5.77 -3.61 -8.90
C ARG A 21 7.16 -3.55 -8.27
N LEU A 22 7.27 -3.24 -6.98
CA LEU A 22 8.55 -3.14 -6.30
C LEU A 22 9.25 -4.49 -6.24
N ASP A 23 10.57 -4.50 -6.45
CA ASP A 23 11.39 -5.68 -6.22
C ASP A 23 11.67 -5.85 -4.72
N PRO A 24 11.16 -6.92 -4.06
CA PRO A 24 11.45 -7.16 -2.66
C PRO A 24 12.94 -7.36 -2.40
N ALA A 25 13.69 -7.96 -3.33
CA ALA A 25 15.10 -8.24 -3.14
C ALA A 25 15.95 -6.95 -3.10
N ALA A 26 15.71 -6.02 -4.03
CA ALA A 26 16.33 -4.69 -4.04
C ALA A 26 16.11 -3.91 -2.73
N LEU A 27 14.98 -4.18 -2.06
CA LEU A 27 14.59 -3.49 -0.83
C LEU A 27 14.95 -4.24 0.46
N GLY A 28 15.73 -5.32 0.37
CA GLY A 28 16.20 -6.09 1.52
C GLY A 28 15.18 -7.09 2.09
N PHE A 29 14.07 -7.32 1.39
CA PHE A 29 13.04 -8.31 1.73
C PHE A 29 13.24 -9.64 0.98
N ALA A 30 14.47 -9.97 0.58
CA ALA A 30 14.77 -11.26 -0.05
C ALA A 30 14.41 -12.40 0.92
N GLY A 31 13.51 -13.31 0.52
CA GLY A 31 13.12 -14.44 1.35
C GLY A 31 11.86 -15.17 0.91
N GLU A 32 11.87 -16.49 1.15
CA GLU A 32 10.81 -17.50 1.08
C GLU A 32 9.85 -17.51 -0.12
N ARG A 33 9.00 -18.53 -0.18
CA ARG A 33 7.99 -18.71 -1.23
C ARG A 33 6.92 -17.61 -1.09
N ARG A 34 6.99 -16.57 -1.93
CA ARG A 34 6.05 -15.43 -1.89
C ARG A 34 4.78 -15.72 -2.69
N ARG A 35 3.64 -15.25 -2.17
CA ARG A 35 2.35 -15.24 -2.92
C ARG A 35 2.15 -13.98 -3.75
N THR A 36 2.85 -12.90 -3.41
CA THR A 36 2.80 -11.61 -4.13
C THR A 36 4.15 -11.39 -4.80
N PRO A 37 4.18 -10.96 -6.08
CA PRO A 37 5.43 -10.70 -6.79
C PRO A 37 6.22 -9.53 -6.20
N GLY A 38 5.53 -8.45 -5.78
CA GLY A 38 6.16 -7.31 -5.11
C GLY A 38 6.08 -7.34 -3.58
N LEU A 39 6.17 -6.15 -2.96
CA LEU A 39 6.11 -6.02 -1.50
C LEU A 39 4.74 -6.48 -0.95
N ARG A 40 4.78 -7.04 0.25
CA ARG A 40 3.59 -7.33 1.05
C ARG A 40 3.12 -6.06 1.75
N ARG A 41 1.86 -6.04 2.22
CA ARG A 41 1.28 -4.85 2.87
C ARG A 41 2.02 -4.48 4.14
N GLU A 42 2.42 -5.48 4.90
CA GLU A 42 3.20 -5.34 6.13
C GLU A 42 4.59 -4.76 5.89
N GLU A 43 5.20 -5.04 4.73
CA GLU A 43 6.53 -4.55 4.37
C GLU A 43 6.48 -3.06 4.02
N VAL A 44 5.49 -2.65 3.22
CA VAL A 44 5.25 -1.24 2.92
C VAL A 44 4.89 -0.46 4.18
N ALA A 45 3.98 -1.00 4.99
CA ALA A 45 3.56 -0.37 6.23
C ALA A 45 4.74 -0.16 7.20
N GLY A 46 5.64 -1.15 7.28
CA GLY A 46 6.89 -1.04 8.03
C GLY A 46 7.78 0.09 7.51
N ARG A 47 8.03 0.14 6.19
CA ARG A 47 8.83 1.22 5.57
C ARG A 47 8.23 2.61 5.79
N ALA A 48 6.91 2.74 5.76
CA ALA A 48 6.19 3.99 5.95
C ALA A 48 5.97 4.37 7.44
N ASN A 49 6.35 3.50 8.38
CA ASN A 49 6.08 3.64 9.81
C ASN A 49 4.58 3.87 10.09
N ILE A 50 3.74 2.99 9.57
CA ILE A 50 2.28 2.97 9.78
C ILE A 50 1.78 1.56 10.10
N SER A 51 0.54 1.44 10.57
CA SER A 51 -0.07 0.13 10.80
C SER A 51 -0.34 -0.61 9.48
N PRO A 52 -0.02 -1.93 9.38
CA PRO A 52 -0.40 -2.77 8.25
C PRO A 52 -1.91 -2.81 8.00
N THR A 53 -2.71 -2.77 9.08
CA THR A 53 -4.18 -2.72 9.00
C THR A 53 -4.64 -1.43 8.35
N TRP A 54 -4.03 -0.30 8.69
CA TRP A 54 -4.39 0.99 8.11
C TRP A 54 -4.01 1.07 6.64
N TYR A 55 -2.81 0.61 6.25
CA TYR A 55 -2.45 0.50 4.83
C TYR A 55 -3.42 -0.40 4.04
N THR A 56 -3.85 -1.51 4.65
CA THR A 56 -4.89 -2.38 4.05
C THR A 56 -6.21 -1.64 3.85
N TRP A 57 -6.63 -0.82 4.81
CA TRP A 57 -7.82 0.00 4.66
C TRP A 57 -7.67 1.06 3.57
N LEU A 58 -6.51 1.71 3.47
CA LEU A 58 -6.22 2.66 2.38
C LEU A 58 -6.32 1.98 1.01
N GLU A 59 -5.75 0.78 0.83
CA GLU A 59 -5.94 -0.01 -0.40
C GLU A 59 -7.41 -0.34 -0.69
N GLN A 60 -8.25 -0.48 0.34
CA GLN A 60 -9.69 -0.75 0.22
C GLN A 60 -10.56 0.51 0.09
N GLY A 61 -9.97 1.71 0.11
CA GLY A 61 -10.71 2.97 0.05
C GLY A 61 -11.40 3.32 1.37
N ARG A 62 -10.86 2.81 2.47
CA ARG A 62 -11.30 2.99 3.85
C ARG A 62 -10.21 3.71 4.65
N GLY A 63 -10.50 4.06 5.89
CA GLY A 63 -9.47 4.58 6.81
C GLY A 63 -9.24 6.08 6.74
N GLY A 64 -10.12 6.82 6.07
CA GLY A 64 -10.09 8.29 6.01
C GLY A 64 -8.98 8.84 5.10
N ALA A 65 -8.89 10.18 5.05
CA ALA A 65 -7.84 10.87 4.31
C ALA A 65 -6.53 10.86 5.14
N PRO A 66 -5.41 10.31 4.63
CA PRO A 66 -4.13 10.42 5.29
C PRO A 66 -3.65 11.88 5.29
N SER A 67 -2.84 12.26 6.28
CA SER A 67 -2.14 13.56 6.24
C SER A 67 -1.08 13.59 5.14
N ALA A 68 -0.66 14.80 4.75
CA ALA A 68 0.42 14.97 3.78
C ALA A 68 1.71 14.25 4.20
N ASP A 69 2.07 14.31 5.48
CA ASP A 69 3.26 13.63 6.02
C ASP A 69 3.16 12.09 5.92
N VAL A 70 1.94 11.54 6.07
CA VAL A 70 1.72 10.10 5.87
C VAL A 70 1.83 9.76 4.39
N LEU A 71 1.26 10.58 3.50
CA LEU A 71 1.35 10.36 2.06
C LEU A 71 2.81 10.41 1.57
N ASP A 72 3.64 11.33 2.09
CA ASP A 72 5.05 11.40 1.74
C ASP A 72 5.80 10.13 2.18
N ARG A 73 5.57 9.66 3.41
CA ARG A 73 6.16 8.41 3.91
C ARG A 73 5.74 7.20 3.08
N ILE A 74 4.45 7.08 2.74
CA ILE A 74 3.96 5.99 1.88
C ILE A 74 4.57 6.10 0.48
N SER A 75 4.65 7.30 -0.09
CA SER A 75 5.20 7.51 -1.43
C SER A 75 6.66 7.10 -1.51
N ARG A 76 7.45 7.37 -0.47
CA ARG A 76 8.85 6.90 -0.36
C ARG A 76 8.94 5.39 -0.11
N ALA A 77 8.01 4.84 0.67
CA ALA A 77 7.96 3.41 0.94
C ALA A 77 7.65 2.59 -0.33
N ASP A 78 6.77 3.11 -1.18
CA ASP A 78 6.29 2.51 -2.43
C ASP A 78 7.06 3.03 -3.69
N ALA A 79 8.20 3.68 -3.48
CA ALA A 79 9.16 4.08 -4.52
C ALA A 79 10.21 2.97 -4.77
N ASP A 80 10.69 2.92 -6.02
CA ASP A 80 11.81 2.06 -6.45
C ASP A 80 13.14 2.69 -6.00
#